data_AF-A0A1W6KGD2-F1
#
_entry.id   AF-A0A1W6KGD2-F1
#
_cell.length_a   1.000
_cell.length_b   1.000
_cell.length_c   1.000
_cell.angle_alpha   90.00
_cell.angle_beta   90.00
_cell.angle_gamma   90.00
#
_symmetry.space_group_name_H-M   'P 1'
#
loop_
_entity.id
_entity.type
_entity.pdbx_description
1 polymer ?
#
loop_
_entity_poly.entity_id
_entity_poly.type
_entity_poly.pdbx_seq_one_letter_code
_entity_poly.pdbx_strand_id
1 'polypeptide(L)'
;MSAKAKSRLISAFDRLGGNLAEWLNVRIEGGTARRRSIIEGERALIEETVKYGIEHLKSDPQFAARAFETHFGTVARKQINRDEVLGYAVEDLKISPPTEIEAAAGPEELNQPFMDRLGSYAGEASTEELRQRWGRVLAEEVRNPGTFSNKVLRVVDEIDAATAKLFEDACDHRIGDSLPRCLTGELPYATVIALTTAGLLVEPGLGQHRGFSGSKSNTGEDFWLISFDDNALVISKDAKLPDQQFGGMADSSRAIFRNHTSFPATSVYILTKEGLAISSILPDKAREAFLRYAGLVREQMPEIELRICRRNVAGGYDVVQILEGSPPEQPSPGFSTAT
;
A
#
# COMPACT_ATOMS: atom_id res chain seq x y z
N MET A 1 1.09 -19.43 5.90
CA MET A 1 1.74 -19.15 4.60
C MET A 1 1.55 -20.34 3.65
N SER A 2 1.04 -20.08 2.45
CA SER A 2 0.78 -21.08 1.40
C SER A 2 2.07 -21.65 0.79
N ALA A 3 1.96 -22.73 0.00
CA ALA A 3 3.10 -23.33 -0.69
C ALA A 3 3.75 -22.37 -1.71
N LYS A 4 2.97 -21.62 -2.49
CA LYS A 4 3.49 -20.66 -3.48
C LYS A 4 4.21 -19.48 -2.83
N ALA A 5 3.64 -18.88 -1.79
CA ALA A 5 4.29 -17.79 -1.07
C ALA A 5 5.60 -18.24 -0.41
N LYS A 6 5.65 -19.47 0.12
CA LYS A 6 6.90 -20.07 0.60
C LYS A 6 7.91 -20.25 -0.53
N SER A 7 7.49 -20.73 -1.70
CA SER A 7 8.36 -20.90 -2.87
C SER A 7 8.99 -19.56 -3.30
N ARG A 8 8.18 -18.49 -3.37
CA ARG A 8 8.66 -17.14 -3.69
C ARG A 8 9.68 -16.63 -2.69
N LEU A 9 9.41 -16.83 -1.41
CA LEU A 9 10.32 -16.43 -0.34
C LEU A 9 11.65 -17.21 -0.43
N ILE A 10 11.60 -18.53 -0.64
CA ILE A 10 12.80 -19.37 -0.84
C ILE A 10 13.59 -18.88 -2.06
N SER A 11 12.92 -18.63 -3.18
CA SER A 11 13.54 -18.06 -4.38
C SER A 11 14.19 -16.69 -4.11
N ALA A 12 13.57 -15.85 -3.28
CA ALA A 12 14.14 -14.56 -2.89
C ALA A 12 15.41 -14.72 -2.05
N PHE A 13 15.44 -15.69 -1.12
CA PHE A 13 16.64 -16.04 -0.36
C PHE A 13 17.78 -16.49 -1.28
N ASP A 14 17.50 -17.45 -2.17
CA ASP A 14 18.52 -17.99 -3.09
C ASP A 14 19.12 -16.89 -3.98
N ARG A 15 18.30 -15.96 -4.46
CA ARG A 15 18.73 -14.89 -5.37
C ARG A 15 19.43 -13.73 -4.68
N LEU A 16 19.08 -13.41 -3.44
CA LEU A 16 19.78 -12.38 -2.66
C LEU A 16 21.02 -12.91 -1.92
N GLY A 17 21.33 -14.21 -2.09
CA GLY A 17 22.42 -14.87 -1.39
C GLY A 17 22.18 -15.03 0.11
N GLY A 18 20.92 -14.98 0.54
CA GLY A 18 20.54 -15.05 1.94
C GLY A 18 20.68 -16.47 2.50
N ASN A 19 21.00 -16.57 3.79
CA ASN A 19 21.20 -17.86 4.44
C ASN A 19 19.87 -18.55 4.81
N LEU A 20 19.39 -19.42 3.93
CA LEU A 20 18.15 -20.21 4.13
C LEU A 20 18.14 -21.03 5.43
N ALA A 21 19.31 -21.41 5.96
CA ALA A 21 19.43 -22.17 7.20
C ALA A 21 19.06 -21.34 8.45
N GLU A 22 19.17 -20.01 8.40
CA GLU A 22 18.65 -19.15 9.46
C GLU A 22 17.11 -19.16 9.47
N TRP A 23 16.45 -19.10 8.31
CA TRP A 23 14.98 -19.15 8.22
C TRP A 23 14.40 -20.45 8.80
N LEU A 24 15.01 -21.60 8.50
CA LEU A 24 14.60 -22.89 9.06
C LEU A 24 14.81 -22.96 10.59
N ASN A 25 15.83 -22.28 11.11
CA ASN A 25 16.17 -22.25 12.54
C ASN A 25 15.46 -21.15 13.33
N VAL A 26 14.87 -20.12 12.71
CA VAL A 26 14.06 -19.08 13.39
C VAL A 26 12.79 -19.66 14.05
N ARG A 27 12.44 -20.93 13.79
CA ARG A 27 11.47 -21.70 14.58
C ARG A 27 12.00 -22.19 15.94
N ILE A 28 13.30 -22.05 16.21
CA ILE A 28 13.99 -22.57 17.41
C ILE A 28 14.91 -21.45 17.95
N GLU A 29 14.36 -20.62 18.86
CA GLU A 29 15.03 -19.71 19.82
C GLU A 29 15.91 -18.51 19.34
N GLY A 30 15.64 -17.34 19.96
CA GLY A 30 16.62 -16.33 20.43
C GLY A 30 17.67 -15.74 19.47
N GLY A 31 17.25 -15.01 18.43
CA GLY A 31 18.06 -14.56 17.29
C GLY A 31 19.08 -13.41 17.43
N THR A 32 19.90 -13.31 18.48
CA THR A 32 20.98 -12.28 18.54
C THR A 32 22.40 -12.84 18.70
N ALA A 33 22.59 -13.93 19.45
CA ALA A 33 23.92 -14.50 19.65
C ALA A 33 24.47 -15.18 18.39
N ARG A 34 23.62 -15.89 17.63
CA ARG A 34 24.02 -16.67 16.45
C ARG A 34 24.36 -15.79 15.24
N ARG A 35 23.59 -14.72 15.02
CA ARG A 35 23.88 -13.68 14.01
C ARG A 35 25.26 -13.07 14.22
N ARG A 36 25.60 -12.76 15.48
CA ARG A 36 26.90 -12.18 15.84
C ARG A 36 28.06 -13.14 15.55
N SER A 37 27.92 -14.44 15.84
CA SER A 37 28.96 -15.44 15.53
C SER A 37 29.14 -15.70 14.02
N ILE A 38 28.09 -15.59 13.22
CA ILE A 38 28.20 -15.71 11.75
C ILE A 38 28.84 -14.45 11.16
N ILE A 39 28.45 -13.25 11.62
CA ILE A 39 29.13 -12.01 11.24
C ILE A 39 30.61 -12.05 11.63
N GLU A 40 30.94 -12.58 12.81
CA GLU A 40 32.34 -12.80 13.23
C GLU A 40 33.05 -13.84 12.36
N GLY A 41 32.37 -14.91 11.96
CA GLY A 41 32.91 -15.94 11.07
C GLY A 41 33.14 -15.44 9.64
N GLU A 42 32.20 -14.66 9.09
CA GLU A 42 32.34 -14.00 7.79
C GLU A 42 33.46 -12.96 7.85
N ARG A 43 33.55 -12.19 8.94
CA ARG A 43 34.66 -11.27 9.17
C ARG A 43 36.01 -12.02 9.21
N ALA A 44 36.09 -13.16 9.88
CA ALA A 44 37.31 -13.97 9.93
C ALA A 44 37.67 -14.54 8.55
N LEU A 45 36.68 -15.01 7.78
CA LEU A 45 36.86 -15.45 6.39
C LEU A 45 37.33 -14.32 5.49
N ILE A 46 36.80 -13.11 5.68
CA ILE A 46 37.26 -11.91 4.98
C ILE A 46 38.71 -11.62 5.35
N GLU A 47 39.06 -11.60 6.64
CA GLU A 47 40.43 -11.34 7.11
C GLU A 47 41.44 -12.35 6.52
N GLU A 48 41.08 -13.64 6.46
CA GLU A 48 41.94 -14.66 5.85
C GLU A 48 42.01 -14.54 4.31
N THR A 49 40.89 -14.20 3.66
CA THR A 49 40.86 -13.96 2.20
C THR A 49 41.69 -12.72 1.84
N VAL A 50 41.68 -11.69 2.69
CA VAL A 50 42.50 -10.48 2.55
C VAL A 50 43.98 -10.84 2.65
N LYS A 51 44.39 -11.61 3.67
CA LYS A 51 45.77 -12.08 3.80
C LYS A 51 46.20 -12.88 2.57
N TYR A 52 45.39 -13.83 2.12
CA TYR A 52 45.65 -14.62 0.92
C TYR A 52 45.77 -13.74 -0.34
N GLY A 53 44.86 -12.77 -0.51
CA GLY A 53 44.88 -11.82 -1.63
C GLY A 53 46.11 -10.93 -1.64
N ILE A 54 46.54 -10.42 -0.48
CA ILE A 54 47.75 -9.60 -0.31
C ILE A 54 49.01 -10.43 -0.63
N GLU A 55 49.09 -11.67 -0.15
CA GLU A 55 50.23 -12.56 -0.42
C GLU A 55 50.42 -12.85 -1.93
N HIS A 56 49.33 -12.82 -2.71
CA HIS A 56 49.36 -13.13 -4.14
C HIS A 56 49.46 -11.89 -5.04
N LEU A 57 49.29 -10.67 -4.51
CA LEU A 57 49.47 -9.40 -5.22
C LEU A 57 50.92 -8.90 -5.12
N LYS A 58 51.79 -9.49 -5.94
CA LYS A 58 53.26 -9.35 -5.90
C LYS A 58 53.86 -7.97 -6.19
N SER A 59 53.08 -6.92 -6.46
CA SER A 59 53.59 -5.61 -6.92
C SER A 59 53.29 -4.41 -6.04
N ASP A 60 52.23 -4.43 -5.23
CA ASP A 60 51.93 -3.37 -4.26
C ASP A 60 51.00 -3.91 -3.14
N PRO A 61 51.57 -4.46 -2.06
CA PRO A 61 50.81 -5.02 -0.94
C PRO A 61 49.91 -3.99 -0.23
N GLN A 62 50.28 -2.71 -0.24
CA GLN A 62 49.48 -1.66 0.40
C GLN A 62 48.27 -1.29 -0.46
N PHE A 63 48.44 -1.22 -1.79
CA PHE A 63 47.31 -1.07 -2.70
C PHE A 63 46.40 -2.30 -2.66
N ALA A 64 46.97 -3.50 -2.64
CA ALA A 64 46.23 -4.74 -2.46
C ALA A 64 45.39 -4.70 -1.17
N ALA A 65 45.99 -4.39 -0.03
CA ALA A 65 45.28 -4.29 1.24
C ALA A 65 44.13 -3.27 1.18
N ARG A 66 44.35 -2.06 0.65
CA ARG A 66 43.30 -1.04 0.52
C ARG A 66 42.19 -1.44 -0.45
N ALA A 67 42.54 -2.01 -1.60
CA ALA A 67 41.58 -2.47 -2.60
C ALA A 67 40.72 -3.61 -2.03
N PHE A 68 41.33 -4.54 -1.32
CA PHE A 68 40.64 -5.62 -0.64
C PHE A 68 39.74 -5.09 0.50
N GLU A 69 40.25 -4.28 1.43
CA GLU A 69 39.45 -3.71 2.52
C GLU A 69 38.24 -2.92 1.98
N THR A 70 38.45 -2.10 0.94
CA THR A 70 37.38 -1.29 0.36
C THR A 70 36.35 -2.15 -0.39
N HIS A 71 36.79 -3.08 -1.24
CA HIS A 71 35.89 -3.90 -2.04
C HIS A 71 35.18 -4.96 -1.20
N PHE A 72 35.92 -5.74 -0.39
CA PHE A 72 35.32 -6.77 0.46
C PHE A 72 34.46 -6.16 1.56
N GLY A 73 34.91 -5.06 2.19
CA GLY A 73 34.09 -4.35 3.18
C GLY A 73 32.78 -3.85 2.57
N THR A 74 32.81 -3.38 1.31
CA THR A 74 31.58 -2.99 0.60
C THR A 74 30.70 -4.20 0.27
N VAL A 75 31.27 -5.30 -0.22
CA VAL A 75 30.51 -6.52 -0.53
C VAL A 75 29.85 -7.09 0.72
N ALA A 76 30.60 -7.24 1.82
CA ALA A 76 30.11 -7.74 3.09
C ALA A 76 28.99 -6.86 3.65
N ARG A 77 29.18 -5.54 3.67
CA ARG A 77 28.13 -4.60 4.10
C ARG A 77 26.88 -4.70 3.23
N LYS A 78 27.02 -4.80 1.91
CA LYS A 78 25.89 -5.00 1.00
C LYS A 78 25.17 -6.32 1.29
N GLN A 79 25.89 -7.39 1.62
CA GLN A 79 25.27 -8.66 1.97
C GLN A 79 24.52 -8.58 3.30
N ILE A 80 25.14 -8.03 4.35
CA ILE A 80 24.48 -7.80 5.65
C ILE A 80 23.17 -7.02 5.46
N ASN A 81 23.18 -5.95 4.65
CA ASN A 81 21.96 -5.17 4.41
C ASN A 81 20.88 -5.98 3.69
N ARG A 82 21.22 -6.84 2.73
CA ARG A 82 20.26 -7.74 2.06
C ARG A 82 19.68 -8.76 3.03
N ASP A 83 20.50 -9.33 3.89
CA ASP A 83 20.07 -10.32 4.88
C ASP A 83 19.11 -9.70 5.91
N GLU A 84 19.34 -8.46 6.31
CA GLU A 84 18.41 -7.72 7.17
C GLU A 84 17.10 -7.38 6.43
N VAL A 85 17.15 -6.97 5.16
CA VAL A 85 15.95 -6.77 4.32
C VAL A 85 15.11 -8.06 4.23
N LEU A 86 15.77 -9.21 4.00
CA LEU A 86 15.12 -10.52 4.04
C LEU A 86 14.50 -10.81 5.41
N GLY A 87 15.21 -10.47 6.49
CA GLY A 87 14.71 -10.57 7.87
C GLY A 87 13.40 -9.82 8.07
N TYR A 88 13.34 -8.53 7.71
CA TYR A 88 12.12 -7.73 7.82
C TYR A 88 11.00 -8.25 6.94
N ALA A 89 11.29 -8.72 5.73
CA ALA A 89 10.28 -9.31 4.85
C ALA A 89 9.64 -10.55 5.49
N VAL A 90 10.44 -11.39 6.14
CA VAL A 90 9.95 -12.57 6.87
C VAL A 90 9.09 -12.19 8.06
N GLU A 91 9.49 -11.18 8.83
CA GLU A 91 8.71 -10.69 9.98
C GLU A 91 7.37 -10.12 9.54
N ASP A 92 7.37 -9.30 8.49
CA ASP A 92 6.17 -8.70 7.91
C ASP A 92 5.19 -9.78 7.37
N LEU A 93 5.71 -10.80 6.70
CA LEU A 93 4.92 -11.95 6.24
C LEU A 93 4.40 -12.85 7.37
N LYS A 94 4.99 -12.83 8.56
CA LYS A 94 4.47 -13.54 9.74
C LYS A 94 3.30 -12.79 10.37
N ILE A 95 3.42 -11.46 10.46
CA ILE A 95 2.38 -10.57 11.00
C ILE A 95 1.18 -10.55 10.06
N SER A 96 1.43 -10.35 8.77
CA SER A 96 0.42 -10.25 7.71
C SER A 96 0.69 -11.28 6.62
N PRO A 97 0.28 -12.56 6.83
CA PRO A 97 0.46 -13.60 5.83
C PRO A 97 -0.45 -13.37 4.61
N PRO A 98 -0.04 -13.84 3.40
CA PRO A 98 -0.90 -13.75 2.23
C PRO A 98 -2.23 -14.47 2.45
N THR A 99 -3.32 -13.85 1.99
CA THR A 99 -4.65 -14.45 1.89
C THR A 99 -4.65 -15.62 0.90
N GLU A 100 -5.71 -16.44 0.89
CA GLU A 100 -5.82 -17.55 -0.06
C GLU A 100 -5.81 -17.10 -1.53
N ILE A 101 -6.39 -15.93 -1.80
CA ILE A 101 -6.45 -15.34 -3.15
C ILE A 101 -5.05 -14.89 -3.59
N GLU A 102 -4.35 -14.12 -2.77
CA GLU A 102 -2.98 -13.64 -3.03
C GLU A 102 -1.99 -14.82 -3.13
N ALA A 103 -2.15 -15.81 -2.25
CA ALA A 103 -1.38 -17.04 -2.28
C ALA A 103 -1.55 -17.82 -3.58
N ALA A 104 -2.74 -17.81 -4.18
CA ALA A 104 -3.02 -18.54 -5.42
C ALA A 104 -2.58 -17.75 -6.66
N ALA A 105 -2.64 -16.42 -6.60
CA ALA A 105 -2.34 -15.49 -7.68
C ALA A 105 -0.84 -15.38 -7.99
N GLY A 106 -0.48 -15.21 -9.26
CA GLY A 106 0.89 -14.97 -9.72
C GLY A 106 1.79 -16.21 -9.83
N PRO A 107 3.01 -16.03 -10.37
CA PRO A 107 4.01 -17.10 -10.56
C PRO A 107 4.54 -17.67 -9.23
N GLU A 108 5.20 -18.83 -9.29
CA GLU A 108 5.84 -19.44 -8.11
C GLU A 108 7.17 -18.77 -7.73
N GLU A 109 7.80 -18.09 -8.67
CA GLU A 109 9.03 -17.33 -8.48
C GLU A 109 8.80 -15.85 -8.73
N LEU A 110 9.56 -15.00 -8.03
CA LEU A 110 9.52 -13.56 -8.27
C LEU A 110 10.20 -13.22 -9.60
N ASN A 111 9.83 -12.07 -10.17
CA ASN A 111 10.42 -11.60 -11.42
C ASN A 111 11.93 -11.29 -11.23
N GLN A 112 12.78 -11.76 -12.14
CA GLN A 112 14.24 -11.59 -12.02
C GLN A 112 14.68 -10.12 -12.07
N PRO A 113 14.27 -9.31 -13.08
CA PRO A 113 14.51 -7.86 -13.07
C PRO A 113 14.14 -7.15 -11.76
N PHE A 114 13.00 -7.53 -11.15
CA PHE A 114 12.62 -7.01 -9.82
C PHE A 114 13.66 -7.39 -8.76
N MET A 115 14.04 -8.67 -8.68
CA MET A 115 15.00 -9.16 -7.69
C MET A 115 16.39 -8.52 -7.84
N ASP A 116 16.87 -8.33 -9.06
CA ASP A 116 18.16 -7.69 -9.33
C ASP A 116 18.17 -6.23 -8.83
N ARG A 117 17.07 -5.51 -9.10
CA ARG A 117 16.94 -4.11 -8.71
C ARG A 117 16.75 -3.97 -7.20
N LEU A 118 15.88 -4.78 -6.61
CA LEU A 118 15.71 -4.86 -5.16
C LEU A 118 17.03 -5.20 -4.47
N GLY A 119 17.79 -6.18 -4.96
CA GLY A 119 19.06 -6.59 -4.37
C GLY A 119 20.15 -5.50 -4.43
N SER A 120 20.06 -4.60 -5.41
CA SER A 120 20.92 -3.41 -5.49
C SER A 120 20.54 -2.40 -4.40
N TYR A 121 19.25 -2.02 -4.33
CA TYR A 121 18.77 -1.06 -3.32
C TYR A 121 18.90 -1.60 -1.89
N ALA A 122 18.56 -2.86 -1.66
CA ALA A 122 18.73 -3.53 -0.38
C ALA A 122 20.19 -3.53 0.07
N GLY A 123 21.14 -3.77 -0.84
CA GLY A 123 22.57 -3.70 -0.50
C GLY A 123 23.01 -2.29 -0.09
N GLU A 124 22.39 -1.25 -0.64
CA GLU A 124 22.74 0.16 -0.40
C GLU A 124 21.99 0.78 0.78
N ALA A 125 20.99 0.08 1.34
CA ALA A 125 20.19 0.51 2.48
C ALA A 125 21.04 0.61 3.76
N SER A 126 21.59 1.80 4.01
CA SER A 126 22.53 2.09 5.09
C SER A 126 21.88 2.33 6.45
N THR A 127 20.57 2.57 6.49
CA THR A 127 19.81 2.78 7.73
C THR A 127 18.81 1.66 7.96
N GLU A 128 18.44 1.52 9.22
CA GLU A 128 17.44 0.55 9.66
C GLU A 128 16.09 0.78 8.97
N GLU A 129 15.65 2.03 8.87
CA GLU A 129 14.38 2.42 8.27
C GLU A 129 14.34 2.08 6.78
N LEU A 130 15.46 2.26 6.05
CA LEU A 130 15.57 1.87 4.65
C LEU A 130 15.48 0.35 4.48
N ARG A 131 16.14 -0.42 5.36
CA ARG A 131 16.07 -1.88 5.32
C ARG A 131 14.67 -2.39 5.61
N GLN A 132 13.99 -1.82 6.60
CA GLN A 132 12.58 -2.13 6.89
C GLN A 132 11.67 -1.79 5.70
N ARG A 133 11.88 -0.63 5.06
CA ARG A 133 11.13 -0.22 3.87
C ARG A 133 11.27 -1.24 2.74
N TRP A 134 12.50 -1.64 2.40
CA TRP A 134 12.75 -2.65 1.36
C TRP A 134 12.25 -4.04 1.76
N GLY A 135 12.27 -4.37 3.06
CA GLY A 135 11.68 -5.59 3.58
C GLY A 135 10.18 -5.67 3.32
N ARG A 136 9.43 -4.58 3.57
CA ARG A 136 8.00 -4.50 3.25
C ARG A 136 7.72 -4.58 1.75
N VAL A 137 8.56 -3.94 0.91
CA VAL A 137 8.47 -4.08 -0.56
C VAL A 137 8.61 -5.54 -0.99
N LEU A 138 9.60 -6.26 -0.46
CA LEU A 138 9.79 -7.68 -0.76
C LEU A 138 8.63 -8.54 -0.25
N ALA A 139 8.17 -8.31 0.98
CA ALA A 139 7.04 -9.03 1.55
C ALA A 139 5.78 -8.87 0.69
N GLU A 140 5.52 -7.66 0.21
CA GLU A 140 4.37 -7.39 -0.64
C GLU A 140 4.50 -8.03 -2.02
N GLU A 141 5.69 -8.01 -2.64
CA GLU A 141 5.91 -8.73 -3.90
C GLU A 141 5.76 -10.27 -3.72
N VAL A 142 6.08 -10.81 -2.53
CA VAL A 142 5.81 -12.21 -2.19
C VAL A 142 4.31 -12.49 -2.06
N ARG A 143 3.53 -11.57 -1.46
CA ARG A 143 2.06 -11.69 -1.37
C ARG A 143 1.42 -11.58 -2.75
N ASN A 144 1.72 -10.50 -3.46
CA ASN A 144 1.09 -10.12 -4.71
C ASN A 144 2.15 -9.76 -5.78
N PRO A 145 2.70 -10.77 -6.48
CA PRO A 145 3.74 -10.55 -7.49
C PRO A 145 3.27 -9.64 -8.63
N GLY A 146 4.15 -8.74 -9.08
CA GLY A 146 3.88 -7.75 -10.11
C GLY A 146 3.39 -6.41 -9.58
N THR A 147 3.32 -6.23 -8.26
CA THR A 147 2.94 -4.96 -7.62
C THR A 147 4.01 -3.90 -7.84
N PHE A 148 5.30 -4.27 -7.71
CA PHE A 148 6.41 -3.33 -7.81
C PHE A 148 7.11 -3.41 -9.17
N SER A 149 6.78 -2.44 -10.04
CA SER A 149 7.58 -2.22 -11.26
C SER A 149 8.89 -1.48 -10.96
N ASN A 150 9.84 -1.49 -11.90
CA ASN A 150 11.08 -0.71 -11.78
C ASN A 150 10.84 0.78 -11.51
N LYS A 151 9.75 1.34 -12.06
CA LYS A 151 9.37 2.73 -11.80
C LYS A 151 8.95 2.92 -10.34
N VAL A 152 8.18 1.99 -9.78
CA VAL A 152 7.78 2.04 -8.36
C VAL A 152 9.00 1.95 -7.45
N LEU A 153 9.92 1.01 -7.71
CA LEU A 153 11.13 0.87 -6.90
C LEU A 153 11.98 2.16 -6.92
N ARG A 154 12.07 2.84 -8.06
CA ARG A 154 12.75 4.13 -8.15
C ARG A 154 12.07 5.21 -7.29
N VAL A 155 10.74 5.28 -7.30
CA VAL A 155 10.00 6.23 -6.44
C VAL A 155 10.24 5.92 -4.96
N VAL A 156 10.25 4.65 -4.56
CA VAL A 156 10.55 4.22 -3.17
C VAL A 156 11.95 4.64 -2.71
N ASP A 157 12.92 4.65 -3.63
CA ASP A 157 14.31 5.05 -3.38
C ASP A 157 14.47 6.57 -3.32
N GLU A 158 13.84 7.30 -4.24
CA GLU A 158 13.99 8.75 -4.40
C GLU A 158 13.12 9.57 -3.43
N ILE A 159 12.08 8.98 -2.82
CA ILE A 159 11.18 9.69 -1.91
C ILE A 159 11.87 10.04 -0.58
N ASP A 160 11.90 11.34 -0.29
CA ASP A 160 12.41 11.87 0.97
C ASP A 160 11.47 11.57 2.15
N ALA A 161 12.00 11.67 3.37
CA ALA A 161 11.25 11.33 4.58
C ALA A 161 10.02 12.23 4.82
N ALA A 162 10.07 13.52 4.44
CA ALA A 162 8.96 14.44 4.65
C ALA A 162 7.81 14.11 3.67
N THR A 163 8.13 13.88 2.39
CA THR A 163 7.14 13.48 1.38
C THR A 163 6.54 12.11 1.69
N ALA A 164 7.36 11.16 2.15
CA ALA A 164 6.89 9.85 2.59
C ALA A 164 5.91 9.96 3.76
N LYS A 165 6.17 10.86 4.72
CA LYS A 165 5.28 11.07 5.86
C LYS A 165 3.95 11.68 5.44
N LEU A 166 3.97 12.69 4.58
CA LEU A 166 2.76 13.28 4.00
C LEU A 166 1.91 12.23 3.27
N PHE A 167 2.56 11.30 2.57
CA PHE A 167 1.87 10.23 1.87
C PHE A 167 1.24 9.21 2.82
N GLU A 168 1.97 8.81 3.86
CA GLU A 168 1.47 7.91 4.91
C GLU A 168 0.21 8.50 5.57
N ASP A 169 0.25 9.76 5.98
CA ASP A 169 -0.87 10.45 6.62
C ASP A 169 -2.08 10.56 5.68
N ALA A 170 -1.85 10.81 4.38
CA ALA A 170 -2.93 10.82 3.39
C ALA A 170 -3.56 9.43 3.21
N CYS A 171 -2.75 8.37 3.25
CA CYS A 171 -3.19 6.99 3.06
C CYS A 171 -4.02 6.42 4.22
N ASP A 172 -4.04 7.05 5.40
CA ASP A 172 -4.91 6.67 6.53
C ASP A 172 -6.42 6.75 6.20
N HIS A 173 -6.75 7.49 5.14
CA HIS A 173 -8.11 7.66 4.63
C HIS A 173 -8.31 7.05 3.24
N ARG A 174 -7.33 6.28 2.74
CA ARG A 174 -7.37 5.66 1.42
C ARG A 174 -8.50 4.64 1.32
N ILE A 175 -9.20 4.63 0.19
CA ILE A 175 -10.07 3.55 -0.24
C ILE A 175 -9.70 3.18 -1.68
N GLY A 176 -9.05 2.03 -1.85
CA GLY A 176 -8.46 1.63 -3.12
C GLY A 176 -7.45 2.64 -3.66
N ASP A 177 -7.64 3.12 -4.88
CA ASP A 177 -6.80 4.14 -5.52
C ASP A 177 -7.24 5.58 -5.22
N SER A 178 -8.18 5.78 -4.29
CA SER A 178 -8.80 7.08 -4.03
C SER A 178 -8.64 7.51 -2.57
N LEU A 179 -8.52 8.81 -2.36
CA LEU A 179 -8.58 9.46 -1.05
C LEU A 179 -9.82 10.37 -1.03
N PRO A 180 -10.97 9.93 -0.46
CA PRO A 180 -12.16 10.78 -0.38
C PRO A 180 -11.87 12.06 0.41
N ARG A 181 -12.22 13.21 -0.17
CA ARG A 181 -11.98 14.53 0.46
C ARG A 181 -12.80 14.76 1.71
N CYS A 182 -13.98 14.13 1.79
CA CYS A 182 -14.79 14.14 3.02
C CYS A 182 -14.11 13.43 4.20
N LEU A 183 -13.10 12.58 3.95
CA LEU A 183 -12.29 11.93 4.97
C LEU A 183 -10.94 12.61 5.17
N THR A 184 -10.27 12.96 4.08
CA THR A 184 -8.92 13.57 4.10
C THR A 184 -8.91 15.06 4.39
N GLY A 185 -10.05 15.74 4.21
CA GLY A 185 -10.11 17.19 4.11
C GLY A 185 -9.47 17.71 2.81
N GLU A 186 -9.29 19.03 2.75
CA GLU A 186 -8.47 19.63 1.69
C GLU A 186 -7.00 19.52 2.07
N LEU A 187 -6.21 18.87 1.22
CA LEU A 187 -4.77 18.77 1.40
C LEU A 187 -4.15 20.17 1.19
N PRO A 188 -3.21 20.60 2.03
CA PRO A 188 -2.48 21.84 1.80
C PRO A 188 -1.84 21.85 0.40
N TYR A 189 -1.83 23.01 -0.26
CA TYR A 189 -1.28 23.13 -1.61
C TYR A 189 0.16 22.60 -1.74
N ALA A 190 1.01 22.87 -0.74
CA ALA A 190 2.37 22.33 -0.68
C ALA A 190 2.41 20.79 -0.62
N THR A 191 1.47 20.17 0.10
CA THR A 191 1.32 18.71 0.17
C THR A 191 0.92 18.15 -1.19
N VAL A 192 -0.04 18.77 -1.88
CA VAL A 192 -0.45 18.34 -3.23
C VAL A 192 0.73 18.40 -4.20
N ILE A 193 1.51 19.48 -4.20
CA ILE A 193 2.71 19.61 -5.04
C ILE A 193 3.73 18.51 -4.73
N ALA A 194 4.05 18.30 -3.45
CA ALA A 194 5.04 17.31 -3.04
C ALA A 194 4.64 15.90 -3.52
N LEU A 195 3.40 15.50 -3.26
CA LEU A 195 2.91 14.16 -3.62
C LEU A 195 2.75 13.97 -5.13
N THR A 196 2.35 15.00 -5.88
CA THR A 196 2.26 14.92 -7.35
C THR A 196 3.63 14.89 -8.01
N THR A 197 4.58 15.69 -7.53
CA THR A 197 5.96 15.73 -8.04
C THR A 197 6.72 14.43 -7.74
N ALA A 198 6.47 13.82 -6.59
CA ALA A 198 6.95 12.48 -6.26
C ALA A 198 6.24 11.36 -7.04
N GLY A 199 5.25 11.69 -7.88
CA GLY A 199 4.52 10.74 -8.69
C GLY A 199 3.58 9.83 -7.90
N LEU A 200 3.13 10.25 -6.71
CA LEU A 200 2.23 9.50 -5.83
C LEU A 200 0.75 9.85 -6.04
N LEU A 201 0.47 11.11 -6.40
CA LEU A 201 -0.87 11.60 -6.73
C LEU A 201 -0.97 12.03 -8.20
N VAL A 202 -2.15 11.80 -8.79
CA VAL A 202 -2.53 12.40 -10.07
C VAL A 202 -2.81 13.89 -9.82
N GLU A 203 -2.29 14.76 -10.69
CA GLU A 203 -2.52 16.21 -10.59
C GLU A 203 -4.03 16.52 -10.55
N PRO A 204 -4.53 17.16 -9.47
CA PRO A 204 -5.96 17.29 -9.26
C PRO A 204 -6.64 18.32 -10.16
N GLY A 205 -5.88 19.23 -10.79
CA GLY A 205 -6.43 20.27 -11.67
C GLY A 205 -7.55 21.06 -11.02
N LEU A 206 -8.70 21.16 -11.69
CA LEU A 206 -9.91 21.84 -11.21
C LEU A 206 -10.75 21.00 -10.22
N GLY A 207 -10.30 19.80 -9.87
CA GLY A 207 -11.02 18.86 -9.02
C GLY A 207 -11.08 17.47 -9.64
N GLN A 208 -10.99 16.45 -8.80
CA GLN A 208 -11.17 15.05 -9.17
C GLN A 208 -12.41 14.50 -8.47
N HIS A 209 -13.23 13.80 -9.25
CA HIS A 209 -14.45 13.19 -8.75
C HIS A 209 -14.54 11.74 -9.18
N ARG A 210 -15.01 10.88 -8.29
CA ARG A 210 -15.38 9.51 -8.61
C ARG A 210 -16.90 9.44 -8.73
N GLY A 211 -17.39 9.18 -9.93
CA GLY A 211 -18.81 9.06 -10.23
C GLY A 211 -19.35 7.69 -9.83
N PHE A 212 -20.63 7.64 -9.47
CA PHE A 212 -21.38 6.41 -9.35
C PHE A 212 -21.77 5.93 -10.75
N SER A 213 -21.75 4.61 -10.96
CA SER A 213 -22.29 3.97 -12.16
C SER A 213 -23.75 3.57 -11.93
N GLY A 214 -24.58 3.74 -12.96
CA GLY A 214 -25.95 3.24 -12.94
C GLY A 214 -25.95 1.74 -13.23
N SER A 215 -26.66 0.96 -12.42
CA SER A 215 -26.80 -0.48 -12.61
C SER A 215 -28.20 -0.96 -12.23
N LYS A 216 -28.49 -2.23 -12.52
CA LYS A 216 -29.74 -2.91 -12.14
C LYS A 216 -29.44 -4.09 -11.22
N SER A 217 -30.34 -4.34 -10.28
CA SER A 217 -30.26 -5.52 -9.40
C SER A 217 -30.75 -6.76 -10.12
N ASN A 218 -30.54 -7.93 -9.51
CA ASN A 218 -31.13 -9.19 -9.97
C ASN A 218 -32.68 -9.17 -9.93
N THR A 219 -33.27 -8.26 -9.16
CA THR A 219 -34.73 -8.05 -9.08
C THR A 219 -35.23 -6.99 -10.07
N GLY A 220 -34.33 -6.37 -10.85
CA GLY A 220 -34.66 -5.34 -11.84
C GLY A 220 -34.72 -3.91 -11.29
N GLU A 221 -34.42 -3.72 -9.99
CA GLU A 221 -34.36 -2.39 -9.34
C GLU A 221 -33.18 -1.58 -9.88
N ASP A 222 -33.44 -0.33 -10.25
CA ASP A 222 -32.44 0.61 -10.72
C ASP A 222 -31.71 1.28 -9.54
N PHE A 223 -30.37 1.21 -9.52
CA PHE A 223 -29.57 1.82 -8.46
C PHE A 223 -28.32 2.55 -8.97
N TRP A 224 -27.76 3.40 -8.12
CA TRP A 224 -26.42 3.95 -8.26
C TRP A 224 -25.44 3.14 -7.43
N LEU A 225 -24.27 2.84 -7.99
CA LEU A 225 -23.20 2.11 -7.33
C LEU A 225 -21.88 2.85 -7.48
N ILE A 226 -21.14 2.99 -6.38
CA ILE A 226 -19.73 3.38 -6.41
C ILE A 226 -18.91 2.24 -5.82
N SER A 227 -17.89 1.80 -6.55
CA SER A 227 -16.99 0.74 -6.11
C SER A 227 -15.60 1.27 -5.82
N PHE A 228 -14.99 0.74 -4.78
CA PHE A 228 -13.58 0.88 -4.41
C PHE A 228 -13.02 -0.52 -4.17
N ASP A 229 -12.43 -1.11 -5.21
CA ASP A 229 -11.91 -2.48 -5.23
C ASP A 229 -12.93 -3.52 -4.73
N ASP A 230 -12.74 -4.00 -3.50
CA ASP A 230 -13.55 -5.02 -2.86
C ASP A 230 -14.80 -4.50 -2.16
N ASN A 231 -14.94 -3.18 -1.99
CA ASN A 231 -16.08 -2.58 -1.31
C ASN A 231 -16.90 -1.78 -2.32
N ALA A 232 -18.23 -1.77 -2.15
CA ALA A 232 -19.10 -0.92 -2.93
C ALA A 232 -20.23 -0.36 -2.08
N LEU A 233 -20.69 0.83 -2.46
CA LEU A 233 -21.80 1.53 -1.85
C LEU A 233 -22.93 1.65 -2.88
N VAL A 234 -24.13 1.26 -2.49
CA VAL A 234 -25.32 1.28 -3.35
C VAL A 234 -26.40 2.15 -2.74
N ILE A 235 -27.01 3.00 -3.57
CA ILE A 235 -28.15 3.86 -3.22
C ILE A 235 -29.20 3.79 -4.34
N SER A 236 -30.47 4.02 -4.00
CA SER A 236 -31.55 4.08 -4.98
C SER A 236 -31.35 5.22 -6.00
N LYS A 237 -31.76 5.03 -7.26
CA LYS A 237 -31.75 6.12 -8.26
C LYS A 237 -32.74 7.24 -7.94
N ASP A 238 -33.77 6.96 -7.17
CA ASP A 238 -34.79 7.93 -6.76
C ASP A 238 -34.36 8.80 -5.58
N ALA A 239 -33.16 8.54 -5.04
CA ALA A 239 -32.60 9.31 -3.93
C ALA A 239 -32.44 10.79 -4.30
N LYS A 240 -32.94 11.68 -3.42
CA LYS A 240 -32.76 13.13 -3.56
C LYS A 240 -31.33 13.51 -3.21
N LEU A 241 -30.46 13.59 -4.22
CA LEU A 241 -29.06 13.98 -4.05
C LEU A 241 -28.93 15.47 -3.74
N PRO A 242 -28.03 15.85 -2.83
CA PRO A 242 -27.70 17.25 -2.57
C PRO A 242 -26.99 17.86 -3.80
N ASP A 243 -27.45 19.03 -4.23
CA ASP A 243 -26.86 19.75 -5.35
C ASP A 243 -25.48 20.30 -5.01
N GLN A 244 -24.55 20.26 -5.97
CA GLN A 244 -23.26 20.94 -5.84
C GLN A 244 -23.51 22.45 -5.69
N GLN A 245 -23.06 23.05 -4.59
CA GLN A 245 -23.16 24.50 -4.44
C GLN A 245 -22.34 25.19 -5.53
N PHE A 246 -22.94 26.22 -6.13
CA PHE A 246 -22.41 26.98 -7.26
C PHE A 246 -21.07 27.64 -6.88
N GLY A 247 -20.01 27.38 -7.66
CA GLY A 247 -18.67 27.92 -7.41
C GLY A 247 -17.52 27.12 -8.01
N GLY A 248 -17.78 25.94 -8.59
CA GLY A 248 -16.78 25.12 -9.28
C GLY A 248 -15.85 24.34 -8.35
N MET A 249 -15.61 24.80 -7.12
CA MET A 249 -14.98 24.01 -6.08
C MET A 249 -16.05 23.23 -5.33
N ALA A 250 -16.04 21.89 -5.48
CA ALA A 250 -16.89 21.04 -4.66
C ALA A 250 -16.50 21.20 -3.19
N ASP A 251 -17.51 21.46 -2.35
CA ASP A 251 -17.37 21.45 -0.90
C ASP A 251 -16.75 20.13 -0.45
N SER A 252 -15.51 20.20 0.03
CA SER A 252 -14.69 19.04 0.37
C SER A 252 -15.29 18.22 1.50
N SER A 253 -16.18 18.80 2.32
CA SER A 253 -16.84 18.08 3.41
C SER A 253 -17.98 17.20 2.95
N ARG A 254 -18.47 17.33 1.71
CA ARG A 254 -19.58 16.51 1.22
C ARG A 254 -19.10 15.14 0.78
N ALA A 255 -19.70 14.09 1.36
CA ALA A 255 -19.42 12.72 1.00
C ALA A 255 -20.03 12.35 -0.36
N ILE A 256 -21.19 12.92 -0.69
CA ILE A 256 -21.88 12.70 -1.97
C ILE A 256 -22.52 13.99 -2.49
N PHE A 257 -22.55 14.19 -3.80
CA PHE A 257 -23.25 15.30 -4.44
C PHE A 257 -23.62 14.95 -5.88
N ARG A 258 -24.48 15.77 -6.49
CA ARG A 258 -24.78 15.71 -7.92
C ARG A 258 -23.73 16.49 -8.72
N ASN A 259 -22.99 15.84 -9.61
CA ASN A 259 -22.01 16.49 -10.48
C ASN A 259 -22.67 17.28 -11.63
N HIS A 260 -21.87 17.96 -12.46
CA HIS A 260 -22.35 18.75 -13.61
C HIS A 260 -23.13 17.95 -14.67
N THR A 261 -22.98 16.62 -14.72
CA THR A 261 -23.73 15.71 -15.59
C THR A 261 -24.94 15.08 -14.90
N SER A 262 -25.33 15.57 -13.72
CA SER A 262 -26.45 15.08 -12.92
C SER A 262 -26.28 13.69 -12.30
N PHE A 263 -25.08 13.12 -12.31
CA PHE A 263 -24.77 11.84 -11.66
C PHE A 263 -24.30 12.04 -10.22
N PRO A 264 -24.58 11.08 -9.31
CA PRO A 264 -23.97 11.10 -7.99
C PRO A 264 -22.45 10.94 -8.13
N ALA A 265 -21.71 11.69 -7.35
CA ALA A 265 -20.26 11.65 -7.31
C ALA A 265 -19.75 11.99 -5.91
N THR A 266 -18.49 11.64 -5.68
CA THR A 266 -17.72 12.04 -4.49
C THR A 266 -16.41 12.68 -4.91
N SER A 267 -15.96 13.69 -4.16
CA SER A 267 -14.69 14.37 -4.40
C SER A 267 -13.55 13.54 -3.83
N VAL A 268 -12.50 13.33 -4.64
CA VAL A 268 -11.36 12.48 -4.27
C VAL A 268 -10.05 13.17 -4.63
N TYR A 269 -8.96 12.68 -4.04
CA TYR A 269 -7.65 12.68 -4.68
C TYR A 269 -7.39 11.28 -5.23
N ILE A 270 -6.79 11.17 -6.41
CA ILE A 270 -6.51 9.90 -7.08
C ILE A 270 -5.02 9.58 -6.95
N LEU A 271 -4.71 8.38 -6.45
CA LEU A 271 -3.36 7.85 -6.44
C LEU A 271 -2.92 7.50 -7.86
N THR A 272 -1.64 7.73 -8.19
CA THR A 272 -1.06 7.13 -9.39
C THR A 272 -0.94 5.61 -9.23
N LYS A 273 -0.53 4.90 -10.28
CA LYS A 273 -0.18 3.47 -10.16
C LYS A 273 0.96 3.25 -9.17
N GLU A 274 1.94 4.17 -9.16
CA GLU A 274 3.05 4.12 -8.23
C GLU A 274 2.61 4.41 -6.80
N GLY A 275 1.75 5.42 -6.59
CA GLY A 275 1.16 5.71 -5.29
C GLY A 275 0.35 4.54 -4.76
N LEU A 276 -0.49 3.92 -5.59
CA LEU A 276 -1.25 2.73 -5.19
C LEU A 276 -0.33 1.57 -4.78
N ALA A 277 0.70 1.27 -5.57
CA ALA A 277 1.67 0.22 -5.24
C ALA A 277 2.47 0.52 -3.96
N ILE A 278 2.88 1.77 -3.73
CA ILE A 278 3.58 2.16 -2.49
C ILE A 278 2.62 2.13 -1.29
N SER A 279 1.34 2.43 -1.49
CA SER A 279 0.37 2.37 -0.39
C SER A 279 0.12 0.95 0.12
N SER A 280 0.44 -0.11 -0.64
CA SER A 280 0.24 -1.50 -0.17
C SER A 280 1.30 -1.97 0.83
N ILE A 281 2.39 -1.23 1.02
CA ILE A 281 3.37 -1.47 2.09
C ILE A 281 3.10 -0.64 3.36
N LEU A 282 1.98 0.07 3.39
CA LEU A 282 1.48 0.81 4.56
C LEU A 282 0.37 -0.02 5.26
N PRO A 283 0.04 0.28 6.52
CA PRO A 283 -1.08 -0.38 7.20
C PRO A 283 -2.39 -0.21 6.41
N ASP A 284 -3.02 -1.32 6.03
CA ASP A 284 -4.26 -1.25 5.25
C ASP A 284 -5.47 -0.91 6.14
N LYS A 285 -5.87 0.37 6.09
CA LYS A 285 -7.08 0.90 6.74
C LYS A 285 -8.25 1.07 5.76
N ALA A 286 -8.16 0.51 4.55
CA ALA A 286 -9.12 0.81 3.49
C ALA A 286 -10.57 0.45 3.84
N ARG A 287 -10.78 -0.67 4.53
CA ARG A 287 -12.11 -1.07 4.99
C ARG A 287 -12.68 -0.11 6.04
N GLU A 288 -11.87 0.29 7.01
CA GLU A 288 -12.29 1.24 8.04
C GLU A 288 -12.62 2.60 7.41
N ALA A 289 -11.74 3.10 6.54
CA ALA A 289 -11.97 4.31 5.77
C ALA A 289 -13.26 4.23 4.94
N PHE A 290 -13.52 3.10 4.28
CA PHE A 290 -14.77 2.87 3.55
C PHE A 290 -16.01 2.93 4.44
N LEU A 291 -15.98 2.31 5.62
CA LEU A 291 -17.11 2.37 6.55
C LEU A 291 -17.34 3.79 7.08
N ARG A 292 -16.26 4.55 7.35
CA ARG A 292 -16.38 5.98 7.71
C ARG A 292 -16.99 6.80 6.58
N TYR A 293 -16.55 6.57 5.34
CA TYR A 293 -17.13 7.20 4.15
C TYR A 293 -18.64 6.89 4.02
N ALA A 294 -19.02 5.62 4.15
CA ALA A 294 -20.43 5.21 4.11
C ALA A 294 -21.25 5.86 5.24
N GLY A 295 -20.66 6.01 6.44
CA GLY A 295 -21.24 6.76 7.55
C GLY A 295 -21.53 8.22 7.20
N LEU A 296 -20.56 8.93 6.61
CA LEU A 296 -20.74 10.32 6.18
C LEU A 296 -21.80 10.47 5.07
N VAL A 297 -21.87 9.51 4.14
CA VAL A 297 -22.94 9.49 3.12
C VAL A 297 -24.32 9.34 3.80
N ARG A 298 -24.42 8.47 4.81
CA ARG A 298 -25.66 8.28 5.57
C ARG A 298 -26.05 9.52 6.37
N GLU A 299 -25.10 10.18 7.03
CA GLU A 299 -25.34 11.42 7.77
C GLU A 299 -25.85 12.53 6.85
N GLN A 300 -25.29 12.62 5.64
CA GLN A 300 -25.71 13.58 4.64
C GLN A 300 -27.08 13.25 4.01
N MET A 301 -27.48 11.98 4.04
CA MET A 301 -28.71 11.47 3.43
C MET A 301 -29.43 10.50 4.39
N PRO A 302 -29.98 10.97 5.52
CA PRO A 302 -30.50 10.11 6.57
C PRO A 302 -31.74 9.31 6.17
N GLU A 303 -32.46 9.76 5.14
CA GLU A 303 -33.72 9.18 4.65
C GLU A 303 -33.52 8.06 3.63
N ILE A 304 -32.30 7.85 3.11
CA ILE A 304 -32.06 6.85 2.07
C ILE A 304 -31.65 5.51 2.66
N GLU A 305 -32.15 4.44 2.06
CA GLU A 305 -31.55 3.12 2.26
C GLU A 305 -30.19 3.08 1.56
N LEU A 306 -29.16 2.76 2.34
CA LEU A 306 -27.79 2.64 1.85
C LEU A 306 -27.34 1.18 2.06
N ARG A 307 -26.93 0.53 0.97
CA ARG A 307 -26.44 -0.86 1.01
C ARG A 307 -24.93 -0.86 0.87
N ILE A 308 -24.25 -1.49 1.81
CA ILE A 308 -22.82 -1.77 1.74
C ILE A 308 -22.66 -3.17 1.14
N CYS A 309 -21.85 -3.26 0.09
CA CYS A 309 -21.60 -4.49 -0.63
C CYS A 309 -20.12 -4.86 -0.64
N ARG A 310 -19.83 -6.16 -0.76
CA ARG A 310 -18.48 -6.69 -0.91
C ARG A 310 -18.34 -7.47 -2.21
N ARG A 311 -17.20 -7.35 -2.87
CA ARG A 311 -16.91 -8.09 -4.10
C ARG A 311 -16.94 -9.60 -3.82
N ASN A 312 -17.64 -10.35 -4.66
CA ASN A 312 -17.73 -11.79 -4.57
C ASN A 312 -16.75 -12.48 -5.54
N VAL A 313 -16.60 -13.80 -5.41
CA VAL A 313 -15.67 -14.60 -6.23
C VAL A 313 -15.98 -14.58 -7.72
N ALA A 314 -17.23 -14.28 -8.10
CA ALA A 314 -17.66 -14.14 -9.50
C ALA A 314 -17.38 -12.73 -10.08
N GLY A 315 -16.79 -11.83 -9.28
CA GLY A 315 -16.50 -10.45 -9.66
C GLY A 315 -17.68 -9.48 -9.52
N GLY A 316 -18.84 -9.96 -9.06
CA GLY A 316 -19.99 -9.14 -8.68
C GLY A 316 -19.88 -8.61 -7.26
N TYR A 317 -20.97 -8.05 -6.72
CA TYR A 317 -21.04 -7.53 -5.35
C TYR A 317 -22.23 -8.12 -4.60
N ASP A 318 -21.97 -8.65 -3.40
CA ASP A 318 -23.01 -9.15 -2.48
C ASP A 318 -23.26 -8.12 -1.39
N VAL A 319 -24.53 -7.91 -1.02
CA VAL A 319 -24.90 -7.01 0.08
C VAL A 319 -24.46 -7.64 1.40
N VAL A 320 -23.61 -6.94 2.14
CA VAL A 320 -23.12 -7.38 3.45
C VAL A 320 -23.77 -6.65 4.61
N GLN A 321 -24.29 -5.44 4.37
CA GLN A 321 -24.97 -4.63 5.37
C GLN A 321 -25.95 -3.67 4.71
N ILE A 322 -27.12 -3.52 5.31
CA ILE A 322 -28.12 -2.51 4.94
C ILE A 322 -28.19 -1.49 6.07
N LEU A 323 -28.03 -0.22 5.74
CA LEU A 323 -28.25 0.90 6.63
C LEU A 323 -29.60 1.50 6.28
N GLU A 324 -30.62 1.16 7.06
CA GLU A 324 -31.97 1.68 6.87
C GLU A 324 -32.01 3.20 7.12
N GLY A 325 -32.81 3.89 6.33
CA GLY A 325 -33.08 5.31 6.53
C GLY A 325 -33.81 5.54 7.86
N SER A 326 -33.59 6.70 8.48
CA SER A 326 -34.49 7.14 9.54
C SER A 326 -35.87 7.35 8.91
N PRO A 327 -36.97 6.95 9.57
CA PRO A 327 -38.29 7.28 9.08
C PRO A 327 -38.43 8.81 9.01
N PRO A 328 -39.11 9.36 7.98
CA PRO A 328 -39.26 10.80 7.84
C PRO A 328 -39.86 11.36 9.12
N GLU A 329 -39.19 12.37 9.68
CA GLU A 329 -39.62 13.03 10.91
C GLU A 329 -41.08 13.46 10.72
N GLN A 330 -41.99 12.85 11.49
CA GLN A 330 -43.41 13.16 11.36
C GLN A 330 -43.58 14.66 11.59
N PRO A 331 -44.31 15.38 10.73
CA PRO A 331 -44.46 16.82 10.87
C PRO A 331 -44.96 17.09 12.28
N SER A 332 -44.14 17.82 13.06
CA SER A 332 -44.50 18.22 14.42
C SER A 332 -45.92 18.80 14.37
N PRO A 333 -46.86 18.30 15.19
CA PRO A 333 -48.24 18.77 15.14
C PRO A 333 -48.20 20.28 15.36
N GLY A 334 -48.48 21.03 14.28
CA GLY A 334 -48.46 22.48 14.32
C GLY A 334 -49.40 22.93 15.42
N PHE A 335 -48.90 23.71 16.37
CA PHE A 335 -49.73 24.39 17.34
C PHE A 335 -50.72 25.26 16.57
N SER A 336 -51.94 24.75 16.42
CA SER A 336 -53.08 25.53 15.95
C SER A 336 -53.39 26.54 17.03
N THR A 337 -52.88 27.76 16.88
CA THR A 337 -53.35 28.91 17.65
C THR A 337 -54.75 29.24 17.14
N ALA A 338 -55.76 28.66 17.80
CA ALA A 338 -57.13 29.12 17.67
C ALA A 338 -57.22 30.54 18.25
N THR A 339 -57.52 31.50 17.37
CA THR A 339 -57.92 32.87 17.68
C THR A 339 -59.27 32.95 18.36
#